data_AF-A0A7Y4T0E4-F1
#
_entry.id   AF-A0A7Y4T0E4-F1
#
_cell.length_a   1.000
_cell.length_b   1.000
_cell.length_c   1.000
_cell.angle_alpha   90.00
_cell.angle_beta   90.00
_cell.angle_gamma   90.00
#
_symmetry.space_group_name_H-M   'P 1'
#
loop_
_entity.id
_entity.type
_entity.pdbx_description
1 polymer ?
#
loop_
_entity_poly.entity_id
_entity_poly.type
_entity_poly.pdbx_seq_one_letter_code
_entity_poly.pdbx_strand_id
1 'polypeptide(L)'
;MSRPVRVGISTCPNDTFAFHALLTGAVTTPGLELEFVLADIEELNQRMLRGELELAKTSAHAMLALAARVWVLPSGAALGFGVGPLLLSAPGRPTQLPLPGEARVLAPGEARLVDADPVVGA
;
A
#
# COMPACT_ATOMS: atom_id res chain seq x y z
N MET A 1 3.12 10.27 -28.63
CA MET A 1 3.62 9.18 -27.75
C MET A 1 2.79 9.23 -26.47
N SER A 2 2.26 8.09 -26.02
CA SER A 2 1.54 8.00 -24.74
C SER A 2 2.50 8.30 -23.60
N ARG A 3 2.06 9.03 -22.58
CA ARG A 3 2.85 9.19 -21.35
C ARG A 3 2.89 7.86 -20.61
N PRO A 4 4.04 7.39 -20.11
CA PRO A 4 4.10 6.16 -19.34
C PRO A 4 3.28 6.26 -18.06
N VAL A 5 2.67 5.14 -17.69
CA VAL A 5 1.95 4.93 -16.43
C VAL A 5 2.94 4.39 -15.42
N ARG A 6 3.23 5.17 -14.38
CA ARG A 6 4.11 4.73 -13.28
C ARG A 6 3.33 3.81 -12.35
N VAL A 7 3.75 2.56 -12.28
CA VAL A 7 3.14 1.49 -11.50
C VAL A 7 4.01 1.16 -10.29
N GLY A 8 3.55 1.57 -9.11
CA GLY A 8 4.22 1.27 -7.84
C GLY A 8 3.83 -0.09 -7.28
N ILE A 9 4.78 -0.98 -7.03
CA ILE A 9 4.54 -2.26 -6.33
C ILE A 9 5.62 -2.52 -5.29
N SER A 10 5.33 -3.34 -4.28
CA SER A 10 6.37 -3.72 -3.32
C SER A 10 7.28 -4.82 -3.84
N THR A 11 8.41 -5.00 -3.17
CA THR A 11 9.33 -6.10 -3.42
C THR A 11 8.95 -7.38 -2.67
N CYS A 12 7.80 -7.41 -1.98
CA CYS A 12 7.34 -8.61 -1.30
C CYS A 12 6.99 -9.73 -2.32
N PRO A 13 7.16 -11.01 -1.95
CA PRO A 13 6.91 -12.13 -2.85
C PRO A 13 5.48 -12.17 -3.43
N ASN A 14 4.47 -11.77 -2.67
CA ASN A 14 3.08 -11.72 -3.14
C ASN A 14 2.89 -10.73 -4.29
N ASP A 15 3.49 -9.55 -4.21
CA ASP A 15 3.35 -8.51 -5.23
C ASP A 15 4.18 -8.87 -6.46
N THR A 16 5.44 -9.29 -6.28
CA THR A 16 6.28 -9.71 -7.42
C THR A 16 5.70 -10.93 -8.14
N PHE A 17 5.05 -11.85 -7.43
CA PHE A 17 4.28 -12.94 -8.04
C PHE A 17 3.07 -12.42 -8.82
N ALA A 18 2.23 -11.59 -8.19
CA ALA A 18 1.00 -11.08 -8.82
C ALA A 18 1.26 -10.24 -10.07
N PHE A 19 2.36 -9.47 -10.08
CA PHE A 19 2.72 -8.57 -11.19
C PHE A 19 3.80 -9.14 -12.12
N HIS A 20 4.29 -10.37 -11.89
CA HIS A 20 5.40 -10.97 -12.64
C HIS A 20 5.23 -10.84 -14.15
N ALA A 21 4.05 -11.22 -14.67
CA ALA A 21 3.82 -11.28 -16.10
C ALA A 21 3.74 -9.88 -16.76
N LEU A 22 3.42 -8.83 -15.99
CA LEU A 22 3.50 -7.44 -16.45
C LEU A 22 4.95 -6.93 -16.38
N LEU A 23 5.69 -7.26 -15.30
CA LEU A 23 7.10 -6.89 -15.12
C LEU A 23 8.00 -7.46 -16.22
N THR A 24 7.74 -8.69 -16.65
CA THR A 24 8.55 -9.40 -17.66
C THR A 24 8.06 -9.21 -19.09
N GLY A 25 6.93 -8.51 -19.29
CA GLY A 25 6.29 -8.38 -20.60
C GLY A 25 5.71 -9.68 -21.14
N ALA A 26 5.45 -10.67 -20.28
CA ALA A 26 4.81 -11.93 -20.66
C ALA A 26 3.32 -11.79 -21.02
N VAL A 27 2.68 -10.67 -20.62
CA VAL A 27 1.34 -10.29 -21.10
C VAL A 27 1.44 -9.01 -21.92
N THR A 28 0.59 -8.87 -22.94
CA THR A 28 0.51 -7.65 -23.72
C THR A 28 -0.35 -6.60 -23.01
N THR A 29 0.06 -5.34 -23.10
CA THR A 29 -0.69 -4.18 -22.58
C THR A 29 -0.92 -3.16 -23.70
N PRO A 30 -1.82 -3.46 -24.67
CA PRO A 30 -2.01 -2.61 -25.84
C PRO A 30 -2.37 -1.17 -25.46
N GLY A 31 -1.61 -0.21 -25.98
CA GLY A 31 -1.85 1.22 -25.71
C GLY A 31 -1.38 1.71 -24.35
N LEU A 32 -0.72 0.87 -23.54
CA LEU A 32 -0.14 1.25 -22.26
C LEU A 32 1.37 1.01 -22.26
N GLU A 33 2.11 2.05 -21.91
CA GLU A 33 3.53 1.97 -21.56
C GLU A 33 3.64 2.00 -20.04
N LEU A 34 4.12 0.91 -19.45
CA LEU A 34 4.20 0.76 -17.99
C LEU A 34 5.64 0.97 -17.52
N GLU A 35 5.82 1.85 -16.54
CA GLU A 35 7.10 2.07 -15.86
C GLU A 35 6.96 1.60 -14.41
N PHE A 36 7.71 0.57 -14.02
CA PHE A 36 7.59 0.00 -12.68
C PHE A 36 8.49 0.71 -11.66
N VAL A 37 7.89 1.05 -10.52
CA VAL A 37 8.58 1.58 -9.34
C VAL A 37 8.49 0.53 -8.23
N LEU A 38 9.64 -0.02 -7.82
CA LEU A 38 9.74 -0.96 -6.72
C LEU A 38 10.12 -0.21 -5.44
N ALA A 39 9.24 -0.22 -4.43
CA ALA A 39 9.46 0.49 -3.17
C ALA A 39 8.74 -0.19 -2.00
N ASP A 40 9.08 0.19 -0.77
CA ASP A 40 8.35 -0.27 0.42
C ASP A 40 6.88 0.20 0.40
N ILE A 41 5.98 -0.54 1.06
CA ILE A 41 4.54 -0.21 1.08
C ILE A 41 4.28 1.17 1.68
N GLU A 42 5.00 1.57 2.72
CA GLU A 42 4.83 2.89 3.30
C GLU A 42 5.32 3.98 2.36
N GLU A 43 6.45 3.76 1.68
CA GLU A 43 6.91 4.68 0.66
C GLU A 43 5.89 4.82 -0.49
N LEU A 44 5.29 3.72 -0.96
CA LEU A 44 4.23 3.75 -1.97
C LEU A 44 2.98 4.51 -1.51
N ASN A 45 2.56 4.33 -0.24
CA ASN A 45 1.47 5.10 0.34
C ASN A 45 1.77 6.60 0.25
N GLN A 46 2.97 7.02 0.66
CA GLN A 46 3.38 8.42 0.65
C GLN A 46 3.49 9.01 -0.77
N ARG A 47 4.05 8.25 -1.73
CA ARG A 47 4.13 8.65 -3.14
C ARG A 47 2.74 8.82 -3.76
N MET A 48 1.79 7.92 -3.46
CA MET A 48 0.39 8.07 -3.87
C MET A 48 -0.31 9.25 -3.20
N LEU A 49 0.00 9.53 -1.93
CA LEU A 49 -0.49 10.70 -1.21
C LEU A 49 0.01 12.02 -1.84
N ARG A 50 1.21 12.02 -2.44
CA ARG A 50 1.77 13.15 -3.18
C ARG A 50 1.42 13.20 -4.67
N GLY A 51 0.69 12.20 -5.19
CA GLY A 51 0.29 12.13 -6.60
C GLY A 51 1.42 11.81 -7.57
N GLU A 52 2.48 11.15 -7.09
CA GLU A 52 3.68 10.84 -7.88
C GLU A 52 3.51 9.60 -8.78
N LEU A 53 2.49 8.78 -8.50
CA LEU A 53 2.22 7.51 -9.18
C LEU A 53 0.80 7.53 -9.77
N GLU A 54 0.64 6.98 -10.98
CA GLU A 54 -0.68 6.80 -11.60
C GLU A 54 -1.41 5.56 -11.10
N LEU A 55 -0.64 4.52 -10.77
CA LEU A 55 -1.14 3.26 -10.24
C LEU A 55 -0.18 2.78 -9.16
N ALA A 56 -0.69 2.31 -8.03
CA ALA A 56 0.16 1.65 -7.05
C ALA A 56 -0.58 0.64 -6.20
N LYS A 57 0.16 -0.37 -5.75
CA LYS A 57 -0.23 -1.18 -4.59
C LYS A 57 -0.09 -0.31 -3.34
N THR A 58 -1.18 -0.17 -2.59
CA THR A 58 -1.23 0.62 -1.35
C THR A 58 -1.85 -0.19 -0.22
N SER A 59 -1.75 0.35 1.00
CA SER A 59 -2.52 -0.15 2.15
C SER A 59 -3.99 0.27 2.03
N ALA A 60 -4.90 -0.58 2.52
CA ALA A 60 -6.32 -0.23 2.59
C ALA A 60 -6.56 1.02 3.47
N HIS A 61 -5.71 1.23 4.48
CA HIS A 61 -5.74 2.43 5.30
C HIS A 61 -5.43 3.71 4.49
N ALA A 62 -4.34 3.72 3.71
CA ALA A 62 -4.00 4.86 2.86
C ALA A 62 -5.07 5.13 1.79
N MET A 63 -5.72 4.08 1.28
CA MET A 63 -6.83 4.22 0.34
C MET A 63 -7.97 5.07 0.90
N LEU A 64 -8.26 5.02 2.21
CA LEU A 64 -9.34 5.83 2.81
C LEU A 64 -9.08 7.33 2.65
N ALA A 65 -7.83 7.78 2.77
CA ALA A 65 -7.46 9.17 2.50
C ALA A 65 -7.46 9.53 1.01
N LEU A 66 -7.30 8.53 0.13
CA LEU A 66 -7.25 8.70 -1.32
C LEU A 66 -8.64 8.57 -1.98
N ALA A 67 -9.69 8.19 -1.23
CA ALA A 67 -10.96 7.72 -1.78
C ALA A 67 -11.64 8.69 -2.75
N ALA A 68 -11.46 10.00 -2.57
CA ALA A 68 -12.04 11.02 -3.44
C ALA A 68 -11.35 11.17 -4.82
N ARG A 69 -10.14 10.61 -4.99
CA ARG A 69 -9.29 10.88 -6.16
C ARG A 69 -8.70 9.66 -6.84
N VAL A 70 -8.89 8.47 -6.28
CA VAL A 70 -8.42 7.21 -6.87
C VAL A 70 -9.56 6.22 -7.00
N TRP A 71 -9.40 5.29 -7.93
CA TRP A 71 -10.28 4.14 -8.04
C TRP A 71 -9.53 2.87 -7.66
N VAL A 72 -10.17 2.02 -6.86
CA VAL A 72 -9.63 0.70 -6.51
C VAL A 72 -9.93 -0.27 -7.65
N LEU A 73 -8.87 -0.88 -8.20
CA LEU A 73 -9.03 -1.91 -9.23
C LEU A 73 -9.69 -3.16 -8.66
N PRO A 74 -10.48 -3.90 -9.47
CA PRO A 74 -11.16 -5.11 -9.03
C PRO A 74 -10.20 -6.31 -8.80
N SER A 75 -8.89 -6.14 -9.03
CA SER A 75 -7.87 -7.18 -8.91
C SER A 75 -6.59 -6.62 -8.26
N GLY A 76 -5.72 -7.52 -7.80
CA GLY A 76 -4.41 -7.16 -7.22
C GLY A 76 -4.43 -6.83 -5.71
N ALA A 77 -5.57 -6.97 -5.04
CA ALA A 77 -5.67 -6.79 -3.60
C ALA A 77 -5.17 -8.03 -2.82
N ALA A 78 -4.54 -7.80 -1.68
CA ALA A 78 -4.17 -8.84 -0.72
C ALA A 78 -5.21 -8.87 0.41
N LEU A 79 -6.18 -9.78 0.31
CA LEU A 79 -7.34 -9.88 1.21
C LEU A 79 -7.56 -11.33 1.59
N GLY A 80 -7.93 -11.59 2.84
CA GLY A 80 -8.25 -12.94 3.31
C GLY A 80 -8.31 -13.07 4.83
N PHE A 81 -8.70 -14.26 5.29
CA PHE A 81 -8.56 -14.65 6.69
C PHE A 81 -7.18 -15.26 6.93
N GLY A 82 -6.57 -14.99 8.07
CA GLY A 82 -5.24 -15.50 8.41
C GLY A 82 -4.06 -14.72 7.81
N VAL A 83 -4.31 -13.55 7.19
CA VAL A 83 -3.26 -12.66 6.63
C VAL A 83 -3.12 -11.34 7.40
N GLY A 84 -3.75 -11.23 8.57
CA GLY A 84 -3.69 -10.03 9.40
C GLY A 84 -2.31 -9.82 10.03
N PRO A 85 -1.91 -8.55 10.27
CA PRO A 85 -0.66 -8.27 10.99
C PRO A 85 -0.72 -8.81 12.41
N LEU A 86 0.44 -9.19 12.93
CA LEU A 86 0.60 -9.70 14.29
C LEU A 86 1.34 -8.70 15.17
N LEU A 87 0.89 -8.54 16.41
CA LEU A 87 1.63 -7.84 17.45
C LEU A 87 2.46 -8.86 18.23
N LEU A 88 3.78 -8.71 18.19
CA LEU A 88 4.72 -9.59 18.89
C LEU A 88 5.38 -8.83 20.05
N SER A 89 5.75 -9.57 21.10
CA SER A 89 6.44 -9.02 22.27
C SER A 89 7.71 -9.81 22.55
N ALA A 90 8.75 -9.12 23.03
CA ALA A 90 9.97 -9.78 23.47
C ALA A 90 9.69 -10.65 24.72
N PRO A 91 10.43 -11.75 24.94
CA PRO A 91 10.26 -12.57 26.13
C PRO A 91 10.29 -11.76 27.43
N GLY A 92 9.36 -12.04 28.35
CA GLY A 92 9.26 -11.36 29.64
C GLY A 92 8.60 -9.98 29.61
N ARG A 93 8.13 -9.51 28.45
CA ARG A 93 7.34 -8.27 28.34
C ARG A 93 5.84 -8.54 28.44
N PRO A 94 5.04 -7.54 28.89
CA PRO A 94 3.59 -7.64 28.88
C PRO A 94 3.05 -7.94 27.48
N THR A 95 2.09 -8.86 27.41
CA THR A 95 1.35 -9.23 26.20
C THR A 95 -0.16 -8.96 26.33
N GLN A 96 -0.63 -8.66 27.54
CA GLN A 96 -2.03 -8.37 27.79
C GLN A 96 -2.38 -6.97 27.25
N LEU A 97 -3.51 -6.89 26.53
CA LEU A 97 -4.06 -5.65 26.02
C LEU A 97 -5.10 -5.06 27.00
N PRO A 98 -5.19 -3.72 27.11
CA PRO A 98 -4.36 -2.72 26.46
C PRO A 98 -2.93 -2.72 27.01
N LEU A 99 -1.95 -2.41 26.17
CA LEU A 99 -0.58 -2.22 26.64
C LEU A 99 -0.51 -0.97 27.57
N PRO A 100 0.44 -0.93 28.52
CA PRO A 100 0.70 0.27 29.32
C PRO A 100 0.99 1.49 28.44
N GLY A 101 0.67 2.70 28.92
CA GLY A 101 0.81 3.94 28.14
C GLY A 101 2.26 4.25 27.73
N GLU A 102 3.24 3.82 28.53
CA GLU A 102 4.66 3.93 28.24
C GLU A 102 5.20 2.83 27.29
N ALA A 103 4.35 1.88 26.88
CA ALA A 103 4.77 0.81 25.99
C ALA A 103 5.16 1.37 24.62
N ARG A 104 6.36 1.02 24.16
CA ARG A 104 6.87 1.39 22.84
C ARG A 104 6.65 0.23 21.87
N VAL A 105 5.90 0.50 20.81
CA VAL A 105 5.64 -0.46 19.73
C VAL A 105 6.35 0.04 18.47
N LEU A 106 7.12 -0.84 17.83
CA LEU A 106 7.65 -0.57 16.50
C LEU A 106 6.55 -0.89 15.47
N ALA A 107 6.23 0.08 14.62
CA ALA A 107 5.24 -0.06 13.56
C ALA A 107 5.93 0.05 12.19
N PRO A 108 5.46 -0.69 11.17
CA PRO A 108 6.05 -0.67 9.83
C PRO A 108 5.69 0.58 9.01
N GLY A 109 4.79 1.44 9.51
CA GLY A 109 4.38 2.68 8.88
C GLY A 109 3.66 3.59 9.88
N GLU A 110 3.65 4.90 9.61
CA GLU A 110 2.96 5.85 10.49
C GLU A 110 1.44 5.81 10.28
N ALA A 111 0.68 5.95 11.36
CA ALA A 111 -0.78 6.05 11.31
C ALA A 111 -1.29 7.44 10.89
N ARG A 112 -0.39 8.35 10.50
CA ARG A 112 -0.74 9.73 10.13
C ARG A 112 -1.10 9.77 8.66
N LEU A 113 -2.38 9.69 8.38
CA LEU A 113 -2.93 10.23 7.15
C LEU A 113 -2.76 11.75 7.24
N VAL A 114 -1.77 12.29 6.53
CA VAL A 114 -1.52 13.73 6.42
C VAL A 114 -2.84 14.43 6.16
N ASP A 115 -3.26 15.33 7.08
CA ASP A 115 -4.41 16.25 7.03
C ASP A 115 -5.28 16.12 5.77
N ALA A 116 -5.98 15.00 5.63
CA ALA A 116 -6.98 14.85 4.61
C ALA A 116 -8.11 15.77 5.08
N ASP A 117 -8.29 16.89 4.38
CA ASP A 117 -9.42 17.79 4.60
C ASP A 117 -10.67 16.94 4.87
N PRO A 118 -11.40 17.20 5.96
CA PRO A 118 -12.59 16.44 6.29
C PRO A 118 -13.47 16.44 5.05
N VAL A 119 -13.90 15.25 4.62
CA VAL A 119 -14.85 15.08 3.53
C VAL A 119 -16.10 15.91 3.88
N VAL A 120 -16.17 17.12 3.33
CA VAL A 120 -17.38 17.93 3.36
C VAL A 120 -18.33 17.32 2.34
N GLY A 121 -19.36 16.64 2.85
CA GLY A 121 -20.59 16.37 2.11
C GLY A 121 -20.70 14.98 1.50
N ALA A 122 -21.43 14.11 2.19
CA ALA A 122 -22.44 13.25 1.58
C ALA A 122 -23.80 13.68 2.13
#